data_AF-A0A1V4YJN8-F1
#
_entry.id   AF-A0A1V4YJN8-F1
#
_cell.length_a   1.000
_cell.length_b   1.000
_cell.length_c   1.000
_cell.angle_alpha   90.00
_cell.angle_beta   90.00
_cell.angle_gamma   90.00
#
_symmetry.space_group_name_H-M   'P 1'
#
loop_
_entity.id
_entity.type
_entity.pdbx_description
1 polymer ?
#
loop_
_entity_poly.entity_id
_entity_poly.type
_entity_poly.pdbx_seq_one_letter_code
_entity_poly.pdbx_strand_id
1 'polypeptide(L)'
;MNKYSICMVNVAFINPFSDEARQIVREYGNLNTIYQENGDLIQLVTRSPSQDISDEESIPHNIMDLALKRMEWYVKKRNNLEFDYRKYSYLYNRNITNFDVIAFYLLVQAVSVKFGPNSRESRVMVEAQGKLMESRMGELLLSEKRDILGTILNTLLPREVKWTMFADLLSSRKIKLTDLVLDQGNIILDKDYFMENLGFKLEHRDPGKMYDLLIGDKIKELIINRMIMQKTEDYISEVYQKSQRQVEPNPILLELADKVTEILNQPMATYGYRGGATGKVEASPLNQEAFPPCVKIVLEGMKSGGRNDAIILFLTPFISYARLYPDVFRRNTTLRVSDVDPELAAVEKEILPLIHEAAERCTPPLFEDQPQEKVNINAKMGFGMHSEIELKHEGETTWYTPMSCEKVKLHLPSLCKPDKTCKSIGNPLSYYIHRLTDLRYEEATSEEPGEESKQESREE
;
A
#
# COMPACT_ATOMS: atom_id res chain seq x y z
N MET A 1 50.93 6.22 1.22
CA MET A 1 49.67 6.99 1.15
C MET A 1 48.86 6.47 -0.03
N ASN A 2 48.03 5.44 0.19
CA ASN A 2 47.09 4.94 -0.82
C ASN A 2 45.79 5.74 -0.70
N LYS A 3 45.57 6.61 -1.67
CA LYS A 3 44.45 7.57 -1.71
C LYS A 3 43.32 7.02 -2.59
N TYR A 4 42.84 5.82 -2.26
CA TYR A 4 41.61 5.24 -2.80
C TYR A 4 40.98 4.35 -1.73
N SER A 5 40.48 4.95 -0.64
CA SER A 5 39.39 4.30 0.09
C SER A 5 38.18 4.39 -0.83
N ILE A 6 37.90 3.30 -1.55
CA ILE A 6 36.58 3.06 -2.12
C ILE A 6 35.63 3.15 -0.92
N CYS A 7 34.83 4.21 -0.86
CA CYS A 7 33.92 4.44 0.25
C CYS A 7 32.79 3.41 0.13
N MET A 8 33.04 2.22 0.69
CA MET A 8 32.12 1.09 0.67
C MET A 8 30.82 1.53 1.34
N VAL A 9 29.70 1.44 0.62
CA VAL A 9 28.38 1.73 1.18
C VAL A 9 28.14 0.73 2.31
N ASN A 10 27.87 1.23 3.52
CA ASN A 10 27.58 0.36 4.66
C ASN A 10 26.34 -0.49 4.35
N VAL A 11 26.44 -1.81 4.53
CA VAL A 11 25.34 -2.76 4.31
C VAL A 11 24.10 -2.39 5.11
N ALA A 12 24.27 -1.84 6.32
CA ALA A 12 23.20 -1.38 7.19
C ALA A 12 22.32 -0.28 6.57
N PHE A 13 22.83 0.45 5.57
CA PHE A 13 22.06 1.47 4.86
C PHE A 13 20.90 0.88 4.05
N ILE A 14 21.06 -0.35 3.55
CA ILE A 14 20.03 -1.09 2.80
C ILE A 14 19.39 -2.16 3.67
N ASN A 15 20.18 -2.88 4.48
CA ASN A 15 19.73 -4.00 5.28
C ASN A 15 19.83 -3.71 6.80
N PRO A 16 18.75 -3.27 7.46
CA PRO A 16 18.78 -2.98 8.90
C PRO A 16 18.93 -4.23 9.78
N PHE A 17 18.93 -5.43 9.20
CA PHE A 17 19.19 -6.70 9.91
C PHE A 17 20.63 -7.22 9.72
N SER A 18 21.52 -6.44 9.10
CA SER A 18 22.93 -6.81 8.99
C SER A 18 23.63 -6.80 10.35
N ASP A 19 24.81 -7.41 10.44
CA ASP A 19 25.57 -7.43 11.68
C ASP A 19 26.06 -6.03 12.08
N GLU A 20 26.39 -5.18 11.10
CA GLU A 20 26.71 -3.76 11.32
C GLU A 20 25.51 -3.02 11.91
N ALA A 21 24.30 -3.26 11.40
CA ALA A 21 23.09 -2.63 11.94
C ALA A 21 22.81 -3.08 13.38
N ARG A 22 22.98 -4.36 13.68
CA ARG A 22 22.86 -4.89 15.05
C ARG A 22 23.89 -4.27 15.99
N GLN A 23 25.11 -4.05 15.51
CA GLN A 23 26.16 -3.40 16.29
C GLN A 23 25.79 -1.94 16.60
N ILE A 24 25.27 -1.19 15.62
CA ILE A 24 24.77 0.18 15.82
C ILE A 24 23.71 0.23 16.94
N VAL A 25 22.74 -0.69 16.92
CA VAL A 25 21.69 -0.75 17.95
C VAL A 25 22.26 -1.06 19.33
N ARG A 26 23.20 -2.02 19.42
CA ARG A 26 23.86 -2.39 20.68
C ARG A 26 24.65 -1.23 21.28
N GLU A 27 25.35 -0.46 20.45
CA GLU A 27 26.14 0.69 20.87
C GLU A 27 25.28 1.87 21.32
N TYR A 28 24.13 2.09 20.69
CA TYR A 28 23.21 3.16 21.08
C TYR A 28 22.59 2.91 22.46
N GLY A 29 22.04 1.71 22.69
CA GLY A 29 21.73 1.14 24.01
C GLY A 29 20.77 1.89 24.94
N ASN A 30 20.29 3.09 24.60
CA ASN A 30 19.57 3.97 25.53
C ASN A 30 18.39 4.69 24.87
N LEU A 31 17.17 4.38 25.32
CA LEU A 31 15.93 5.01 24.84
C LEU A 31 15.69 6.41 25.42
N ASN A 32 16.35 6.79 26.52
CA ASN A 32 16.08 8.07 27.19
C ASN A 32 16.61 9.29 26.40
N THR A 33 17.46 9.06 25.40
CA THR A 33 18.06 10.13 24.59
C THR A 33 17.33 10.35 23.27
N ILE A 34 16.26 9.61 22.96
CA ILE A 34 15.64 9.68 21.63
C ILE A 34 14.90 10.98 21.35
N TYR A 35 14.49 11.71 22.40
CA TYR A 35 13.90 13.06 22.32
C TYR A 35 14.94 14.17 22.44
N GLN A 36 16.18 13.84 22.81
CA GLN A 36 17.21 14.85 22.98
C GLN A 36 17.64 15.37 21.62
N GLU A 37 17.71 16.69 21.50
CA GLU A 37 18.23 17.35 20.31
C GLU A 37 19.62 16.82 19.98
N ASN A 38 19.82 16.42 18.73
CA ASN A 38 21.04 15.80 18.27
C ASN A 38 21.66 16.67 17.17
N GLY A 39 22.64 17.48 17.56
CA GLY A 39 23.34 18.39 16.64
C GLY A 39 24.04 17.69 15.48
N ASP A 40 24.51 16.44 15.67
CA ASP A 40 25.13 15.65 14.60
C ASP A 40 24.09 15.21 13.57
N LEU A 41 22.90 14.79 14.01
CA LEU A 41 21.77 14.47 13.13
C LEU A 41 21.32 15.71 12.35
N ILE A 42 21.10 16.85 13.03
CA ILE A 42 20.68 18.09 12.39
C ILE A 42 21.71 18.55 11.36
N GLN A 43 23.00 18.52 11.73
CA GLN A 43 24.08 18.90 10.81
C GLN A 43 24.13 17.97 9.59
N LEU A 44 23.90 16.67 9.78
CA LEU A 44 23.88 15.70 8.69
C LEU A 44 22.71 15.95 7.73
N VAL A 45 21.53 16.18 8.28
CA VAL A 45 20.32 16.50 7.50
C VAL A 45 20.51 17.78 6.71
N THR A 46 20.88 18.88 7.38
CA THR A 46 21.02 20.21 6.75
C THR A 46 22.12 20.27 5.70
N ARG A 47 23.13 19.41 5.78
CA ARG A 47 24.20 19.27 4.77
C ARG A 47 23.92 18.20 3.72
N SER A 48 22.78 17.51 3.79
CA SER A 48 22.44 16.48 2.82
C SER A 48 22.20 17.11 1.44
N PRO A 49 22.70 16.49 0.35
CA PRO A 49 22.47 17.01 -0.99
C PRO A 49 20.98 17.17 -1.28
N SER A 50 20.62 18.29 -1.90
CA SER A 50 19.25 18.61 -2.32
C SER A 50 18.22 18.70 -1.17
N GLN A 51 18.66 18.74 0.09
CA GLN A 51 17.76 18.90 1.22
C GLN A 51 17.20 20.32 1.23
N ASP A 52 15.88 20.45 1.34
CA ASP A 52 15.25 21.72 1.64
C ASP A 52 15.44 22.05 3.13
N ILE A 53 16.09 23.18 3.39
CA ILE A 53 16.36 23.70 4.74
C ILE A 53 15.49 24.92 5.08
N SER A 54 14.62 25.35 4.16
CA SER A 54 13.72 26.49 4.40
C SER A 54 12.50 26.12 5.23
N ASP A 55 12.17 24.83 5.32
CA ASP A 55 11.06 24.27 6.07
C ASP A 55 11.58 23.50 7.29
N GLU A 56 11.62 24.18 8.45
CA GLU A 56 12.12 23.60 9.71
C GLU A 56 11.31 22.38 10.15
N GLU A 57 10.01 22.32 9.82
CA GLU A 57 9.17 21.17 10.16
C GLU A 57 9.62 19.88 9.46
N SER A 58 10.39 19.98 8.36
CA SER A 58 10.90 18.82 7.63
C SER A 58 12.20 18.25 8.22
N ILE A 59 12.88 19.01 9.08
CA ILE A 59 14.17 18.66 9.67
C ILE A 59 13.95 17.90 10.98
N PRO A 60 14.36 16.63 11.09
CA PRO A 60 14.29 15.90 12.35
C PRO A 60 15.38 16.40 13.31
N HIS A 61 14.99 16.79 14.51
CA HIS A 61 15.90 17.33 15.52
C HIS A 61 16.46 16.24 16.43
N ASN A 62 15.76 15.12 16.52
CA ASN A 62 16.11 13.98 17.34
C ASN A 62 15.72 12.67 16.64
N ILE A 63 15.98 11.53 17.29
CA ILE A 63 15.74 10.21 16.69
C ILE A 63 14.25 9.90 16.58
N MET A 64 13.44 10.37 17.54
CA MET A 64 11.98 10.26 17.49
C MET A 64 11.42 10.97 16.25
N ASP A 65 11.88 12.19 15.99
CA ASP A 65 11.47 12.95 14.81
C ASP A 65 11.88 12.23 13.52
N LEU A 66 13.11 11.70 13.46
CA LEU A 66 13.58 10.95 12.29
C LEU A 66 12.71 9.72 12.02
N ALA A 67 12.31 8.98 13.07
CA ALA A 67 11.39 7.87 12.97
C ALA A 67 10.04 8.31 12.38
N LEU A 68 9.44 9.37 12.90
CA LEU A 68 8.18 9.90 12.37
C LEU A 68 8.31 10.37 10.92
N LYS A 69 9.41 11.07 10.58
CA LYS A 69 9.66 11.54 9.21
C LYS A 69 9.83 10.42 8.20
N ARG A 70 10.35 9.25 8.60
CA ARG A 70 10.36 8.05 7.74
C ARG A 70 8.95 7.61 7.37
N MET A 71 8.01 7.64 8.31
CA MET A 71 6.61 7.28 8.06
C MET A 71 5.89 8.36 7.25
N GLU A 72 6.10 9.64 7.59
CA GLU A 72 5.55 10.75 6.81
C GLU A 72 6.03 10.71 5.36
N TRP A 73 7.32 10.44 5.13
CA TRP A 73 7.90 10.31 3.79
C TRP A 73 7.12 9.28 2.98
N TYR A 74 6.88 8.10 3.54
CA TYR A 74 6.17 7.02 2.83
C TYR A 74 4.72 7.42 2.53
N VAL A 75 3.99 7.92 3.53
CA VAL A 75 2.57 8.30 3.38
C VAL A 75 2.42 9.44 2.36
N LYS A 76 3.23 10.51 2.48
CA LYS A 76 3.17 11.66 1.56
C LYS A 76 3.60 11.27 0.16
N LYS A 77 4.66 10.45 -0.01
CA LYS A 77 5.10 9.97 -1.33
C LYS A 77 4.03 9.12 -2.03
N ARG A 78 3.24 8.36 -1.28
CA ARG A 78 2.15 7.52 -1.81
C ARG A 78 0.89 8.32 -2.15
N ASN A 79 0.56 9.31 -1.32
CA ASN A 79 -0.75 9.95 -1.33
C ASN A 79 -0.76 11.36 -1.93
N ASN A 80 0.39 12.04 -2.05
CA ASN A 80 0.49 13.40 -2.56
C ASN A 80 1.11 13.42 -3.98
N LEU A 81 0.36 13.92 -4.96
CA LEU A 81 0.84 14.09 -6.33
C LEU A 81 1.93 15.17 -6.46
N GLU A 82 1.94 16.16 -5.57
CA GLU A 82 2.94 17.24 -5.48
C GLU A 82 3.98 16.96 -4.39
N PHE A 83 4.29 15.67 -4.16
CA PHE A 83 5.28 15.28 -3.18
C PHE A 83 6.66 15.93 -3.46
N ASP A 84 7.11 16.80 -2.56
CA ASP A 84 8.44 17.39 -2.65
C ASP A 84 9.50 16.46 -2.05
N TYR A 85 10.26 15.81 -2.93
CA TYR A 85 11.36 14.92 -2.57
C TYR A 85 12.47 15.60 -1.76
N ARG A 86 12.64 16.93 -1.90
CA ARG A 86 13.71 17.69 -1.24
C ARG A 86 13.51 17.79 0.27
N LYS A 87 12.27 17.64 0.76
CA LYS A 87 11.97 17.64 2.20
C LYS A 87 12.53 16.41 2.93
N TYR A 88 12.82 15.34 2.21
CA TYR A 88 13.22 14.05 2.78
C TYR A 88 14.51 13.51 2.13
N SER A 89 15.31 14.36 1.48
CA SER A 89 16.47 13.90 0.71
C SER A 89 17.53 13.25 1.60
N TYR A 90 17.60 13.65 2.88
CA TYR A 90 18.47 13.04 3.89
C TYR A 90 18.25 11.53 4.04
N LEU A 91 17.05 11.01 3.76
CA LEU A 91 16.79 9.56 3.81
C LEU A 91 17.57 8.78 2.76
N TYR A 92 18.07 9.43 1.70
CA TYR A 92 18.91 8.83 0.67
C TYR A 92 20.41 9.09 0.91
N ASN A 93 20.77 9.87 1.92
CA ASN A 93 22.16 10.13 2.27
C ASN A 93 22.74 8.97 3.08
N ARG A 94 23.74 8.26 2.53
CA ARG A 94 24.42 7.14 3.20
C ARG A 94 24.96 7.45 4.60
N ASN A 95 25.28 8.72 4.88
CA ASN A 95 25.81 9.11 6.19
C ASN A 95 24.76 8.98 7.31
N ILE A 96 23.46 9.02 6.99
CA ILE A 96 22.40 8.95 8.01
C ILE A 96 22.24 7.56 8.64
N THR A 97 22.94 6.55 8.09
CA THR A 97 22.78 5.13 8.42
C THR A 97 22.69 4.85 9.91
N ASN A 98 23.55 5.43 10.75
CA ASN A 98 23.54 5.16 12.18
C ASN A 98 22.21 5.58 12.83
N PHE A 99 21.76 6.82 12.58
CA PHE A 99 20.50 7.32 13.12
C PHE A 99 19.29 6.60 12.54
N ASP A 100 19.35 6.29 11.25
CA ASP A 100 18.28 5.64 10.50
C ASP A 100 18.03 4.21 10.95
N VAL A 101 19.08 3.46 11.25
CA VAL A 101 18.97 2.11 11.82
C VAL A 101 18.26 2.17 13.17
N ILE A 102 18.62 3.11 14.05
CA ILE A 102 17.93 3.26 15.34
C ILE A 102 16.46 3.64 15.12
N ALA A 103 16.18 4.60 14.24
CA ALA A 103 14.82 5.01 13.90
C ALA A 103 13.99 3.84 13.34
N PHE A 104 14.58 2.98 12.50
CA PHE A 104 13.95 1.75 12.02
C PHE A 104 13.56 0.82 13.18
N TYR A 105 14.51 0.48 14.06
CA TYR A 105 14.21 -0.43 15.18
C TYR A 105 13.19 0.13 16.16
N LEU A 106 13.20 1.46 16.40
CA LEU A 106 12.19 2.13 17.21
C LEU A 106 10.79 1.99 16.61
N LEU A 107 10.64 2.31 15.32
CA LEU A 107 9.36 2.17 14.62
C LEU A 107 8.86 0.74 14.65
N VAL A 108 9.72 -0.22 14.29
CA VAL A 108 9.32 -1.63 14.24
C VAL A 108 8.89 -2.09 15.63
N GLN A 109 9.66 -1.79 16.69
CA GLN A 109 9.28 -2.17 18.05
C GLN A 109 7.99 -1.49 18.50
N ALA A 110 7.80 -0.20 18.20
CA ALA A 110 6.58 0.54 18.56
C ALA A 110 5.32 -0.09 17.96
N VAL A 111 5.31 -0.32 16.64
CA VAL A 111 4.14 -0.93 15.97
C VAL A 111 3.93 -2.39 16.40
N SER A 112 5.02 -3.12 16.65
CA SER A 112 4.95 -4.50 17.12
C SER A 112 4.29 -4.60 18.48
N VAL A 113 4.75 -3.78 19.44
CA VAL A 113 4.32 -3.86 20.82
C VAL A 113 2.85 -3.47 20.98
N LYS A 114 2.40 -2.45 20.24
CA LYS A 114 1.04 -1.93 20.36
C LYS A 114 0.02 -2.67 19.50
N PHE A 115 0.35 -2.97 18.24
CA PHE A 115 -0.63 -3.44 17.26
C PHE A 115 -0.42 -4.89 16.82
N GLY A 116 0.81 -5.41 16.92
CA GLY A 116 1.16 -6.76 16.49
C GLY A 116 1.24 -6.92 14.96
N PRO A 117 1.56 -8.13 14.47
CA PRO A 117 1.93 -8.37 13.08
C PRO A 117 0.81 -8.19 12.04
N ASN A 118 -0.45 -8.29 12.46
CA ASN A 118 -1.60 -8.31 11.56
C ASN A 118 -2.27 -6.94 11.37
N SER A 119 -1.66 -5.89 11.92
CA SER A 119 -2.21 -4.54 11.88
C SER A 119 -1.84 -3.80 10.60
N ARG A 120 -2.64 -2.78 10.28
CA ARG A 120 -2.34 -1.82 9.21
C ARG A 120 -0.99 -1.14 9.46
N GLU A 121 -0.70 -0.76 10.70
CA GLU A 121 0.52 -0.06 11.09
C GLU A 121 1.76 -0.92 10.83
N SER A 122 1.74 -2.18 11.26
CA SER A 122 2.82 -3.14 10.99
C SER A 122 3.02 -3.36 9.50
N ARG A 123 1.93 -3.53 8.75
CA ARG A 123 1.98 -3.66 7.28
C ARG A 123 2.60 -2.43 6.62
N VAL A 124 2.12 -1.23 6.95
CA VAL A 124 2.63 0.02 6.37
C VAL A 124 4.09 0.25 6.74
N MET A 125 4.51 -0.13 7.95
CA MET A 125 5.92 -0.08 8.35
C MET A 125 6.82 -0.97 7.45
N VAL A 126 6.38 -2.19 7.17
CA VAL A 126 7.10 -3.12 6.28
C VAL A 126 7.16 -2.58 4.84
N GLU A 127 6.04 -2.07 4.32
CA GLU A 127 5.97 -1.45 3.00
C GLU A 127 6.85 -0.20 2.89
N ALA A 128 6.87 0.63 3.94
CA ALA A 128 7.71 1.82 4.02
C ALA A 128 9.20 1.47 3.97
N GLN A 129 9.62 0.45 4.71
CA GLN A 129 11.00 -0.03 4.66
C GLN A 129 11.37 -0.53 3.26
N GLY A 130 10.54 -1.37 2.65
CA GLY A 130 10.80 -1.88 1.30
C GLY A 130 10.89 -0.77 0.25
N LYS A 131 9.99 0.23 0.32
CA LYS A 131 10.02 1.37 -0.60
C LYS A 131 11.25 2.25 -0.41
N LEU A 132 11.70 2.42 0.83
CA LEU A 132 12.89 3.20 1.13
C LEU A 132 14.13 2.52 0.58
N MET A 133 14.24 1.21 0.74
CA MET A 133 15.33 0.42 0.16
C MET A 133 15.36 0.50 -1.36
N GLU A 134 14.22 0.34 -2.05
CA GLU A 134 14.14 0.53 -3.51
C GLU A 134 14.65 1.91 -3.92
N SER A 135 14.22 2.95 -3.21
CA SER A 135 14.63 4.33 -3.51
C SER A 135 16.14 4.50 -3.28
N ARG A 136 16.68 3.99 -2.17
CA ARG A 136 18.12 4.04 -1.86
C ARG A 136 18.97 3.29 -2.89
N MET A 137 18.57 2.08 -3.28
CA MET A 137 19.27 1.29 -4.29
C MET A 137 19.29 1.99 -5.65
N GLY A 138 18.23 2.75 -5.98
CA GLY A 138 18.14 3.55 -7.20
C GLY A 138 19.12 4.73 -7.25
N GLU A 139 19.54 5.27 -6.11
CA GLU A 139 20.48 6.40 -6.00
C GLU A 139 21.96 5.96 -6.00
N LEU A 140 22.24 4.66 -5.87
CA LEU A 140 23.61 4.15 -5.83
C LEU A 140 24.25 4.09 -7.23
N LEU A 141 25.56 4.32 -7.28
CA LEU A 141 26.33 4.04 -8.50
C LEU A 141 26.27 2.54 -8.82
N LEU A 142 26.28 2.18 -10.11
CA LEU A 142 26.14 0.78 -10.54
C LEU A 142 27.19 -0.16 -9.90
N SER A 143 28.42 0.30 -9.72
CA SER A 143 29.47 -0.49 -9.04
C SER A 143 29.16 -0.69 -7.56
N GLU A 144 28.82 0.39 -6.84
CA GLU A 144 28.46 0.34 -5.42
C GLU A 144 27.25 -0.56 -5.19
N LYS A 145 26.25 -0.46 -6.08
CA LYS A 145 25.05 -1.28 -6.06
C LYS A 145 25.38 -2.77 -6.23
N ARG A 146 26.23 -3.13 -7.19
CA ARG A 146 26.61 -4.54 -7.40
C ARG A 146 27.36 -5.12 -6.21
N ASP A 147 28.27 -4.34 -5.63
CA ASP A 147 29.05 -4.75 -4.46
C ASP A 147 28.15 -4.97 -3.24
N ILE A 148 27.23 -4.05 -2.95
CA ILE A 148 26.30 -4.18 -1.81
C ILE A 148 25.27 -5.30 -2.02
N LEU A 149 24.72 -5.47 -3.23
CA LEU A 149 23.80 -6.57 -3.54
C LEU A 149 24.49 -7.93 -3.38
N GLY A 150 25.73 -8.07 -3.87
CA GLY A 150 26.53 -9.28 -3.69
C GLY A 150 26.77 -9.59 -2.22
N THR A 151 27.16 -8.58 -1.43
CA THR A 151 27.39 -8.71 0.01
C THR A 151 26.12 -9.13 0.75
N ILE A 152 24.99 -8.47 0.48
CA ILE A 152 23.71 -8.80 1.13
C ILE A 152 23.23 -10.21 0.73
N LEU A 153 23.30 -10.59 -0.56
CA LEU A 153 22.87 -11.91 -1.00
C LEU A 153 23.67 -13.02 -0.34
N ASN A 154 25.01 -12.87 -0.23
CA ASN A 154 25.86 -13.86 0.42
C ASN A 154 25.55 -14.02 1.91
N THR A 155 25.05 -12.97 2.56
CA THR A 155 24.62 -13.02 3.97
C THR A 155 23.20 -13.57 4.13
N LEU A 156 22.30 -13.30 3.18
CA LEU A 156 20.91 -13.73 3.26
C LEU A 156 20.68 -15.15 2.75
N LEU A 157 21.49 -15.61 1.80
CA LEU A 157 21.25 -16.84 1.06
C LEU A 157 22.50 -17.73 1.04
N PRO A 158 22.31 -19.06 1.11
CA PRO A 158 23.38 -20.01 0.82
C PRO A 158 23.77 -19.94 -0.67
N ARG A 159 24.90 -20.58 -0.99
CA ARG A 159 25.44 -20.62 -2.36
C ARG A 159 24.48 -21.28 -3.36
N GLU A 160 23.76 -22.33 -2.93
CA GLU A 160 22.69 -22.97 -3.69
C GLU A 160 21.33 -22.58 -3.12
N VAL A 161 20.51 -21.90 -3.92
CA VAL A 161 19.21 -21.37 -3.47
C VAL A 161 18.09 -22.20 -4.06
N LYS A 162 17.50 -23.10 -3.26
CA LYS A 162 16.29 -23.83 -3.68
C LYS A 162 15.07 -22.91 -3.66
N TRP A 163 14.16 -23.07 -4.62
CA TRP A 163 12.95 -22.24 -4.67
C TRP A 163 12.07 -22.35 -3.41
N THR A 164 12.13 -23.49 -2.72
CA THR A 164 11.42 -23.74 -1.46
C THR A 164 11.86 -22.80 -0.33
N MET A 165 13.06 -22.20 -0.41
CA MET A 165 13.48 -21.16 0.53
C MET A 165 12.63 -19.89 0.43
N PHE A 166 11.93 -19.70 -0.70
CA PHE A 166 10.98 -18.61 -0.90
C PHE A 166 9.53 -19.07 -0.75
N ALA A 167 9.26 -20.22 -0.10
CA ALA A 167 7.89 -20.72 0.10
C ALA A 167 6.96 -19.67 0.74
N ASP A 168 7.43 -18.95 1.76
CA ASP A 168 6.65 -17.90 2.44
C ASP A 168 6.44 -16.67 1.54
N LEU A 169 7.47 -16.29 0.77
CA LEU A 169 7.36 -15.18 -0.19
C LEU A 169 6.43 -15.50 -1.37
N LEU A 170 6.42 -16.77 -1.81
CA LEU A 170 5.57 -17.27 -2.89
C LEU A 170 4.12 -17.43 -2.42
N SER A 171 3.90 -17.98 -1.22
CA SER A 171 2.56 -18.16 -0.64
C SER A 171 1.89 -16.82 -0.34
N SER A 172 2.64 -15.85 0.20
CA SER A 172 2.19 -14.47 0.39
C SER A 172 2.15 -13.62 -0.89
N ARG A 173 2.46 -14.21 -2.06
CA ARG A 173 2.48 -13.56 -3.38
C ARG A 173 3.37 -12.30 -3.47
N LYS A 174 4.32 -12.14 -2.54
CA LYS A 174 5.31 -11.05 -2.56
C LYS A 174 6.28 -11.18 -3.74
N ILE A 175 6.49 -12.42 -4.19
CA ILE A 175 7.20 -12.75 -5.42
C ILE A 175 6.40 -13.79 -6.20
N LYS A 176 6.41 -13.72 -7.54
CA LYS A 176 5.82 -14.78 -8.36
C LYS A 176 6.92 -15.71 -8.83
N LEU A 177 6.60 -17.00 -8.94
CA LEU A 177 7.53 -17.97 -9.50
C LEU A 177 7.92 -17.62 -10.95
N THR A 178 7.02 -16.95 -11.68
CA THR A 178 7.26 -16.43 -13.03
C THR A 178 8.28 -15.29 -13.09
N ASP A 179 8.57 -14.66 -11.96
CA ASP A 179 9.58 -13.60 -11.86
C ASP A 179 11.00 -14.19 -11.67
N LEU A 180 11.11 -15.51 -11.48
CA LEU A 180 12.35 -16.19 -11.14
C LEU A 180 12.85 -17.08 -12.29
N VAL A 181 14.17 -17.24 -12.39
CA VAL A 181 14.80 -18.19 -13.31
C VAL A 181 15.24 -19.42 -12.52
N LEU A 182 14.77 -20.58 -12.94
CA LEU A 182 14.95 -21.85 -12.25
C LEU A 182 15.71 -22.86 -13.11
N ASP A 183 16.62 -23.61 -12.50
CA ASP A 183 17.20 -24.82 -13.08
C ASP A 183 17.25 -25.92 -12.00
N GLN A 184 16.63 -27.07 -12.29
CA GLN A 184 16.52 -28.21 -11.38
C GLN A 184 16.07 -27.84 -9.94
N GLY A 185 15.13 -26.89 -9.85
CA GLY A 185 14.59 -26.38 -8.58
C GLY A 185 15.50 -25.39 -7.83
N ASN A 186 16.66 -25.03 -8.39
CA ASN A 186 17.51 -23.94 -7.91
C ASN A 186 17.14 -22.63 -8.60
N ILE A 187 17.19 -21.53 -7.86
CA ILE A 187 17.04 -20.17 -8.38
C ILE A 187 18.41 -19.68 -8.79
N ILE A 188 18.49 -19.21 -10.04
CA ILE A 188 19.75 -18.74 -10.62
C ILE A 188 19.92 -17.26 -10.32
N LEU A 189 20.94 -16.94 -9.54
CA LEU A 189 21.33 -15.57 -9.19
C LEU A 189 22.75 -15.24 -9.62
N ASP A 190 23.58 -16.25 -9.87
CA ASP A 190 24.97 -16.07 -10.23
C ASP A 190 25.18 -16.11 -11.75
N LYS A 191 26.08 -15.25 -12.24
CA LYS A 191 26.35 -15.16 -13.68
C LYS A 191 27.10 -16.38 -14.16
N ASP A 192 28.09 -16.85 -13.41
CA ASP A 192 28.90 -17.99 -13.82
C ASP A 192 28.04 -19.26 -13.85
N TYR A 193 27.19 -19.46 -12.83
CA TYR A 193 26.22 -20.56 -12.82
C TYR A 193 25.28 -20.50 -14.03
N PHE A 194 24.76 -19.32 -14.38
CA PHE A 194 23.91 -19.17 -15.56
C PHE A 194 24.64 -19.54 -16.85
N MET A 195 25.88 -19.07 -17.02
CA MET A 195 26.68 -19.32 -18.20
C MET A 195 26.99 -20.82 -18.36
N GLU A 196 27.32 -21.50 -17.26
CA GLU A 196 27.65 -22.92 -17.24
C GLU A 196 26.43 -23.83 -17.50
N ASN A 197 25.25 -23.50 -16.94
CA ASN A 197 24.11 -24.43 -16.92
C ASN A 197 22.99 -24.08 -17.91
N LEU A 198 22.84 -22.80 -18.28
CA LEU A 198 21.79 -22.34 -19.20
C LEU A 198 22.34 -21.64 -20.45
N GLY A 199 23.56 -21.10 -20.40
CA GLY A 199 24.10 -20.29 -21.48
C GLY A 199 24.16 -21.03 -22.82
N PHE A 200 24.53 -22.31 -22.80
CA PHE A 200 24.60 -23.14 -24.01
C PHE A 200 23.23 -23.46 -24.64
N LYS A 201 22.12 -23.26 -23.90
CA LYS A 201 20.75 -23.49 -24.40
C LYS A 201 20.21 -22.30 -25.22
N LEU A 202 20.91 -21.17 -25.21
CA LEU A 202 20.51 -19.96 -25.92
C LEU A 202 21.04 -19.96 -27.34
N GLU A 203 20.15 -20.08 -28.32
CA GLU A 203 20.48 -19.96 -29.74
C GLU A 203 20.39 -18.49 -30.19
N HIS A 204 21.35 -18.04 -31.00
CA HIS A 204 21.37 -16.71 -31.64
C HIS A 204 21.32 -15.51 -30.69
N ARG A 205 21.61 -15.69 -29.40
CA ARG A 205 21.66 -14.61 -28.40
C ARG A 205 22.92 -14.73 -27.56
N ASP A 206 23.47 -13.58 -27.17
CA ASP A 206 24.59 -13.53 -26.23
C ASP A 206 24.11 -13.94 -24.81
N PRO A 207 24.64 -15.02 -24.23
CA PRO A 207 24.19 -15.48 -22.92
C PRO A 207 24.43 -14.47 -21.79
N GLY A 208 25.51 -13.69 -21.87
CA GLY A 208 25.82 -12.65 -20.89
C GLY A 208 24.75 -11.56 -20.84
N LYS A 209 24.34 -11.05 -22.01
CA LYS A 209 23.23 -10.09 -22.14
C LYS A 209 21.91 -10.69 -21.70
N MET A 210 21.65 -11.97 -21.98
CA MET A 210 20.43 -12.63 -21.54
C MET A 210 20.36 -12.78 -20.02
N TYR A 211 21.48 -13.10 -19.36
CA TYR A 211 21.56 -13.07 -17.91
C TYR A 211 21.27 -11.67 -17.36
N ASP A 212 21.91 -10.63 -17.90
CA ASP A 212 21.73 -9.26 -17.41
C ASP A 212 20.26 -8.78 -17.58
N LEU A 213 19.56 -9.26 -18.62
CA LEU A 213 18.17 -8.95 -18.90
C LEU A 213 17.17 -9.71 -18.01
N LEU A 214 17.38 -11.02 -17.84
CA LEU A 214 16.43 -11.92 -17.16
C LEU A 214 16.62 -11.95 -15.64
N ILE A 215 17.87 -11.85 -15.19
CA ILE A 215 18.26 -11.99 -13.79
C ILE A 215 18.90 -10.67 -13.35
N GLY A 216 20.14 -10.44 -13.79
CA GLY A 216 20.87 -9.19 -13.59
C GLY A 216 20.76 -8.61 -12.18
N ASP A 217 20.83 -7.28 -12.10
CA ASP A 217 20.68 -6.55 -10.83
C ASP A 217 19.20 -6.51 -10.40
N LYS A 218 18.26 -6.50 -11.36
CA LYS A 218 16.82 -6.32 -11.10
C LYS A 218 16.22 -7.43 -10.24
N ILE A 219 16.50 -8.70 -10.56
CA ILE A 219 15.99 -9.83 -9.77
C ILE A 219 16.68 -9.90 -8.41
N LYS A 220 17.97 -9.56 -8.34
CA LYS A 220 18.72 -9.48 -7.07
C LYS A 220 18.13 -8.43 -6.13
N GLU A 221 17.86 -7.24 -6.64
CA GLU A 221 17.19 -6.15 -5.90
C GLU A 221 15.81 -6.60 -5.41
N LEU A 222 15.01 -7.23 -6.27
CA LEU A 222 13.68 -7.74 -5.89
C LEU A 222 13.78 -8.75 -4.74
N ILE A 223 14.65 -9.75 -4.86
CA ILE A 223 14.82 -10.80 -3.83
C ILE A 223 15.28 -10.20 -2.52
N ILE A 224 16.32 -9.36 -2.54
CA ILE A 224 16.83 -8.70 -1.33
C ILE A 224 15.73 -7.89 -0.66
N ASN A 225 15.00 -7.08 -1.43
CA ASN A 225 13.92 -6.26 -0.91
C ASN A 225 12.84 -7.12 -0.26
N ARG A 226 12.35 -8.16 -0.95
CA ARG A 226 11.30 -9.05 -0.41
C ARG A 226 11.76 -9.84 0.82
N MET A 227 13.00 -10.32 0.86
CA MET A 227 13.54 -11.03 2.02
C MET A 227 13.68 -10.12 3.24
N ILE A 228 14.12 -8.88 3.07
CA ILE A 228 14.25 -7.94 4.19
C ILE A 228 12.88 -7.48 4.69
N MET A 229 11.91 -7.27 3.79
CA MET A 229 10.51 -7.05 4.18
C MET A 229 9.97 -8.24 5.01
N GLN A 230 10.23 -9.49 4.58
CA GLN A 230 9.85 -10.68 5.35
C GLN A 230 10.52 -10.71 6.72
N LYS A 231 11.84 -10.46 6.80
CA LYS A 231 12.55 -10.36 8.08
C LYS A 231 11.99 -9.27 8.99
N THR A 232 11.46 -8.19 8.41
CA THR A 232 10.78 -7.14 9.18
C THR A 232 9.50 -7.67 9.81
N GLU A 233 8.68 -8.42 9.07
CA GLU A 233 7.47 -9.09 9.60
C GLU A 233 7.79 -10.15 10.65
N ASP A 234 8.85 -10.94 10.42
CA ASP A 234 9.30 -11.96 11.36
C ASP A 234 9.74 -11.30 12.68
N TYR A 235 10.49 -10.19 12.59
CA TYR A 235 10.91 -9.43 13.76
C TYR A 235 9.73 -8.77 14.49
N ILE A 236 8.73 -8.26 13.75
CA ILE A 236 7.49 -7.75 14.35
C ILE A 236 6.79 -8.84 15.17
N SER A 237 6.67 -10.03 14.57
CA SER A 237 6.04 -11.19 15.21
C SER A 237 6.80 -11.61 16.47
N GLU A 238 8.13 -11.62 16.42
CA GLU A 238 8.99 -11.95 17.56
C GLU A 238 8.82 -10.94 18.71
N VAL A 239 8.87 -9.64 18.40
CA VAL A 239 8.71 -8.58 19.40
C VAL A 239 7.32 -8.60 20.02
N TYR A 240 6.27 -8.78 19.22
CA TYR A 240 4.90 -8.90 19.71
C TYR A 240 4.73 -10.11 20.65
N GLN A 241 5.25 -11.28 20.28
CA GLN A 241 5.18 -12.46 21.14
C GLN A 241 5.90 -12.24 22.49
N LYS A 242 7.02 -11.51 22.48
CA LYS A 242 7.77 -11.17 23.70
C LYS A 242 7.01 -10.16 24.56
N SER A 243 6.41 -9.13 23.97
CA SER A 243 5.65 -8.12 24.71
C SER A 243 4.43 -8.71 25.41
N GLN A 244 3.74 -9.66 24.77
CA GLN A 244 2.56 -10.33 25.36
C GLN A 244 2.88 -11.19 26.60
N ARG A 245 4.11 -11.71 26.71
CA ARG A 245 4.44 -12.74 27.71
C ARG A 245 5.19 -12.20 28.93
N GLN A 246 6.00 -11.15 28.78
CA GLN A 246 7.12 -10.94 29.72
C GLN A 246 7.48 -9.50 30.06
N VAL A 247 6.91 -8.47 29.42
CA VAL A 247 7.40 -7.08 29.59
C VAL A 247 6.27 -6.07 29.42
N GLU A 248 6.12 -5.17 30.39
CA GLU A 248 5.27 -3.99 30.21
C GLU A 248 5.89 -3.09 29.13
N PRO A 249 5.13 -2.72 28.07
CA PRO A 249 5.61 -1.83 27.02
C PRO A 249 6.24 -0.55 27.57
N ASN A 250 7.40 -0.17 27.05
CA ASN A 250 7.96 1.14 27.37
C ASN A 250 6.99 2.25 26.88
N PRO A 251 6.60 3.21 27.73
CA PRO A 251 5.64 4.27 27.36
C PRO A 251 6.04 5.05 26.10
N ILE A 252 7.34 5.23 25.88
CA ILE A 252 7.88 5.91 24.70
C ILE A 252 7.50 5.19 23.40
N LEU A 253 7.50 3.85 23.40
CA LEU A 253 7.12 3.05 22.24
C LEU A 253 5.61 3.14 21.96
N LEU A 254 4.80 3.24 23.02
CA LEU A 254 3.35 3.42 22.88
C LEU A 254 3.03 4.80 22.29
N GLU A 255 3.69 5.86 22.77
CA GLU A 255 3.53 7.22 22.23
C GLU A 255 3.98 7.30 20.76
N LEU A 256 5.12 6.71 20.41
CA LEU A 256 5.56 6.64 19.02
C LEU A 256 4.51 5.91 18.16
N ALA A 257 3.96 4.80 18.65
CA ALA A 257 2.93 4.07 17.93
C ALA A 257 1.63 4.88 17.75
N ASP A 258 1.20 5.69 18.73
CA ASP A 258 0.10 6.66 18.57
C ASP A 258 0.37 7.67 17.44
N LYS A 259 1.56 8.30 17.46
CA LYS A 259 1.94 9.27 16.42
C LYS A 259 2.04 8.65 15.03
N VAL A 260 2.46 7.39 14.94
CA VAL A 260 2.42 6.64 13.67
C VAL A 260 0.97 6.53 13.18
N THR A 261 0.03 6.12 14.03
CA THR A 261 -1.39 6.04 13.67
C THR A 261 -1.94 7.41 13.24
N GLU A 262 -1.57 8.49 13.92
CA GLU A 262 -1.93 9.86 13.51
C GLU A 262 -1.45 10.17 12.09
N ILE A 263 -0.18 9.88 11.77
CA ILE A 263 0.39 10.07 10.42
C ILE A 263 -0.38 9.24 9.38
N LEU A 264 -0.73 7.99 9.70
CA LEU A 264 -1.48 7.12 8.78
C LEU A 264 -2.93 7.57 8.57
N ASN A 265 -3.52 8.24 9.57
CA ASN A 265 -4.89 8.76 9.52
C ASN A 265 -4.99 10.16 8.93
N GLN A 266 -3.86 10.81 8.63
CA GLN A 266 -3.88 12.10 7.93
C GLN A 266 -4.64 11.96 6.60
N PRO A 267 -5.63 12.83 6.33
CA PRO A 267 -6.36 12.81 5.08
C PRO A 267 -5.38 12.91 3.91
N MET A 268 -5.60 12.11 2.87
CA MET A 268 -4.81 12.24 1.64
C MET A 268 -4.96 13.67 1.13
N ALA A 269 -3.88 14.46 1.08
CA ALA A 269 -3.92 15.83 0.62
C ALA A 269 -4.55 15.89 -0.78
N THR A 270 -5.79 16.33 -0.84
CA THR A 270 -6.64 16.29 -2.02
C THR A 270 -6.49 17.61 -2.78
N TYR A 271 -5.34 17.85 -3.42
CA TYR A 271 -5.23 18.98 -4.33
C TYR A 271 -6.07 18.74 -5.59
N GLY A 272 -7.03 19.64 -5.79
CA GLY A 272 -7.95 19.64 -6.91
C GLY A 272 -7.26 20.16 -8.16
N TYR A 273 -7.37 19.41 -9.24
CA TYR A 273 -7.13 19.92 -10.58
C TYR A 273 -8.10 21.09 -10.80
N ARG A 274 -7.59 22.33 -10.89
CA ARG A 274 -8.36 23.49 -11.34
C ARG A 274 -8.76 23.25 -12.80
N GLY A 275 -9.96 22.72 -13.01
CA GLY A 275 -10.55 22.61 -14.35
C GLY A 275 -11.66 21.57 -14.45
N GLY A 276 -12.90 21.99 -14.20
CA GLY A 276 -14.11 21.23 -14.55
C GLY A 276 -15.10 21.10 -13.38
N ALA A 277 -16.38 21.38 -13.67
CA ALA A 277 -17.50 21.46 -12.73
C ALA A 277 -17.92 20.14 -12.05
N THR A 278 -17.01 19.18 -11.84
CA THR A 278 -17.27 17.97 -11.06
C THR A 278 -16.37 17.97 -9.85
N GLY A 279 -16.91 18.38 -8.69
CA GLY A 279 -16.22 18.31 -7.40
C GLY A 279 -15.65 16.93 -7.11
N LYS A 280 -14.60 16.87 -6.30
CA LYS A 280 -13.99 15.62 -5.84
C LYS A 280 -14.97 14.91 -4.91
N VAL A 281 -15.22 13.62 -5.13
CA VAL A 281 -16.07 12.80 -4.25
C VAL A 281 -15.16 11.99 -3.33
N GLU A 282 -15.37 12.12 -2.04
CA GLU A 282 -14.63 11.43 -0.98
C GLU A 282 -15.40 10.21 -0.49
N ALA A 283 -14.78 9.41 0.38
CA ALA A 283 -15.47 8.31 1.05
C ALA A 283 -16.65 8.88 1.86
N SER A 284 -17.85 8.36 1.62
CA SER A 284 -19.08 8.81 2.27
C SER A 284 -20.07 7.67 2.37
N PRO A 285 -21.05 7.71 3.29
CA PRO A 285 -22.16 6.78 3.30
C PRO A 285 -22.77 6.62 1.90
N LEU A 286 -23.21 5.41 1.57
CA LEU A 286 -23.79 5.10 0.27
C LEU A 286 -25.14 5.80 0.10
N ASN A 287 -25.30 6.57 -0.98
CA ASN A 287 -26.60 7.12 -1.36
C ASN A 287 -27.25 6.23 -2.43
N GLN A 288 -28.26 5.45 -2.03
CA GLN A 288 -28.91 4.50 -2.93
C GLN A 288 -29.64 5.19 -4.11
N GLU A 289 -30.06 6.45 -3.95
CA GLU A 289 -30.70 7.20 -5.03
C GLU A 289 -29.74 7.44 -6.19
N ALA A 290 -28.46 7.65 -5.87
CA ALA A 290 -27.38 7.83 -6.83
C ALA A 290 -26.95 6.54 -7.53
N PHE A 291 -27.46 5.37 -7.16
CA PHE A 291 -27.06 4.11 -7.79
C PHE A 291 -27.50 4.03 -9.26
N PRO A 292 -26.62 3.53 -10.16
CA PRO A 292 -26.95 3.33 -11.55
C PRO A 292 -28.03 2.25 -11.73
N PRO A 293 -28.79 2.28 -12.84
CA PRO A 293 -29.84 1.29 -13.11
C PRO A 293 -29.36 -0.15 -13.00
N CYS A 294 -28.15 -0.45 -13.51
CA CYS A 294 -27.56 -1.78 -13.44
C CYS A 294 -27.30 -2.27 -12.01
N VAL A 295 -26.95 -1.39 -11.08
CA VAL A 295 -26.76 -1.75 -9.65
C VAL A 295 -28.11 -1.95 -8.98
N LYS A 296 -29.07 -1.06 -9.22
CA LYS A 296 -30.44 -1.18 -8.69
C LYS A 296 -31.08 -2.53 -9.06
N ILE A 297 -30.94 -2.96 -10.31
CA ILE A 297 -31.41 -4.27 -10.78
C ILE A 297 -30.78 -5.42 -10.01
N VAL A 298 -29.47 -5.37 -9.71
CA VAL A 298 -28.80 -6.45 -8.97
C VAL A 298 -29.25 -6.48 -7.51
N LEU A 299 -29.49 -5.33 -6.89
CA LEU A 299 -29.98 -5.22 -5.52
C LEU A 299 -31.41 -5.77 -5.34
N GLU A 300 -32.22 -5.77 -6.40
CA GLU A 300 -33.55 -6.38 -6.43
C GLU A 300 -33.51 -7.92 -6.51
N GLY A 301 -32.36 -8.51 -6.85
CA GLY A 301 -32.14 -9.94 -6.98
C GLY A 301 -32.08 -10.43 -8.44
N MET A 302 -31.20 -11.40 -8.67
CA MET A 302 -30.97 -11.99 -10.01
C MET A 302 -31.57 -13.39 -10.15
N LYS A 303 -32.15 -13.68 -11.32
CA LYS A 303 -32.61 -15.04 -11.69
C LYS A 303 -31.41 -15.97 -11.99
N SER A 304 -31.67 -17.27 -12.07
CA SER A 304 -30.67 -18.28 -12.44
C SER A 304 -29.98 -17.94 -13.77
N GLY A 305 -28.64 -17.89 -13.76
CA GLY A 305 -27.80 -17.47 -14.89
C GLY A 305 -27.29 -16.03 -14.73
N GLY A 306 -25.98 -15.88 -14.46
CA GLY A 306 -25.31 -14.58 -14.30
C GLY A 306 -25.33 -13.98 -12.88
N ARG A 307 -26.01 -14.60 -11.90
CA ARG A 307 -26.03 -14.12 -10.50
C ARG A 307 -24.65 -14.05 -9.84
N ASN A 308 -23.77 -15.00 -10.15
CA ASN A 308 -22.40 -15.03 -9.61
C ASN A 308 -21.63 -13.81 -10.10
N ASP A 309 -21.54 -13.62 -11.41
CA ASP A 309 -20.91 -12.46 -12.02
C ASP A 309 -21.54 -11.13 -11.54
N ALA A 310 -22.87 -11.08 -11.40
CA ALA A 310 -23.58 -9.90 -10.92
C ALA A 310 -23.24 -9.53 -9.47
N ILE A 311 -23.17 -10.50 -8.55
CA ILE A 311 -22.89 -10.25 -7.14
C ILE A 311 -21.37 -10.10 -6.91
N ILE A 312 -20.58 -11.05 -7.38
CA ILE A 312 -19.15 -11.19 -7.09
C ILE A 312 -18.31 -10.26 -7.95
N LEU A 313 -18.51 -10.24 -9.27
CA LEU A 313 -17.65 -9.47 -10.19
C LEU A 313 -18.12 -8.04 -10.41
N PHE A 314 -19.41 -7.76 -10.18
CA PHE A 314 -19.99 -6.46 -10.45
C PHE A 314 -20.38 -5.70 -9.17
N LEU A 315 -21.32 -6.21 -8.38
CA LEU A 315 -21.85 -5.50 -7.21
C LEU A 315 -20.78 -5.31 -6.12
N THR A 316 -20.02 -6.36 -5.79
CA THR A 316 -19.00 -6.32 -4.72
C THR A 316 -17.93 -5.23 -4.97
N PRO A 317 -17.25 -5.21 -6.13
CA PRO A 317 -16.40 -4.08 -6.51
C PRO A 317 -17.10 -2.73 -6.47
N PHE A 318 -18.32 -2.63 -7.02
CA PHE A 318 -19.02 -1.34 -7.10
C PHE A 318 -19.32 -0.77 -5.71
N ILE A 319 -19.94 -1.54 -4.81
CA ILE A 319 -20.35 -1.08 -3.49
C ILE A 319 -19.13 -0.72 -2.64
N SER A 320 -18.09 -1.57 -2.65
CA SER A 320 -16.86 -1.30 -1.89
C SER A 320 -16.19 0.00 -2.33
N TYR A 321 -16.01 0.22 -3.65
CA TYR A 321 -15.40 1.46 -4.14
C TYR A 321 -16.33 2.67 -3.99
N ALA A 322 -17.64 2.55 -4.21
CA ALA A 322 -18.57 3.66 -4.03
C ALA A 322 -18.58 4.18 -2.58
N ARG A 323 -18.44 3.29 -1.59
CA ARG A 323 -18.41 3.62 -0.17
C ARG A 323 -17.06 4.14 0.31
N LEU A 324 -15.97 3.52 -0.15
CA LEU A 324 -14.65 3.71 0.43
C LEU A 324 -13.71 4.55 -0.41
N TYR A 325 -13.81 4.46 -1.75
CA TYR A 325 -12.86 5.12 -2.64
C TYR A 325 -13.44 5.39 -4.04
N PRO A 326 -14.48 6.24 -4.15
CA PRO A 326 -15.20 6.42 -5.41
C PRO A 326 -14.31 7.01 -6.53
N ASP A 327 -13.30 7.79 -6.16
CA ASP A 327 -12.41 8.49 -7.09
C ASP A 327 -11.24 7.65 -7.64
N VAL A 328 -11.29 6.31 -7.50
CA VAL A 328 -10.18 5.40 -7.86
C VAL A 328 -9.63 5.60 -9.27
N PHE A 329 -10.49 5.86 -10.26
CA PHE A 329 -10.06 5.99 -11.66
C PHE A 329 -9.43 7.34 -11.99
N ARG A 330 -9.52 8.33 -11.10
CA ARG A 330 -8.89 9.65 -11.28
C ARG A 330 -7.55 9.76 -10.57
N ARG A 331 -7.19 8.81 -9.71
CA ARG A 331 -5.95 8.82 -8.92
C ARG A 331 -5.03 7.71 -9.37
N ASN A 332 -3.72 7.99 -9.45
CA ASN A 332 -2.71 7.01 -9.80
C ASN A 332 -2.17 6.25 -8.57
N THR A 333 -3.00 6.09 -7.54
CA THR A 333 -2.62 5.46 -6.27
C THR A 333 -3.46 4.21 -6.05
N THR A 334 -2.78 3.07 -5.87
CA THR A 334 -3.40 1.83 -5.45
C THR A 334 -3.53 1.84 -3.93
N LEU A 335 -4.76 1.71 -3.43
CA LEU A 335 -5.06 1.64 -1.99
C LEU A 335 -5.53 0.24 -1.62
N ARG A 336 -5.35 -0.10 -0.34
CA ARG A 336 -6.04 -1.23 0.29
C ARG A 336 -7.26 -0.74 1.05
N VAL A 337 -8.12 -1.66 1.46
CA VAL A 337 -9.35 -1.35 2.20
C VAL A 337 -9.01 -0.68 3.53
N SER A 338 -8.01 -1.19 4.26
CA SER A 338 -7.58 -0.64 5.55
C SER A 338 -6.97 0.77 5.43
N ASP A 339 -6.59 1.23 4.22
CA ASP A 339 -6.10 2.59 4.03
C ASP A 339 -7.22 3.64 4.14
N VAL A 340 -8.48 3.21 3.99
CA VAL A 340 -9.68 4.07 3.99
C VAL A 340 -10.76 3.60 4.99
N ASP A 341 -10.67 2.36 5.47
CA ASP A 341 -11.49 1.79 6.54
C ASP A 341 -10.61 0.95 7.48
N PRO A 342 -9.80 1.60 8.36
CA PRO A 342 -8.75 0.92 9.13
C PRO A 342 -9.26 -0.16 10.08
N GLU A 343 -10.48 0.02 10.60
CA GLU A 343 -11.13 -0.91 11.52
C GLU A 343 -12.16 -1.81 10.83
N LEU A 344 -12.26 -1.77 9.49
CA LEU A 344 -13.24 -2.51 8.68
C LEU A 344 -14.70 -2.22 9.05
N ALA A 345 -14.97 -1.10 9.74
CA ALA A 345 -16.28 -0.78 10.29
C ALA A 345 -17.32 -0.55 9.19
N ALA A 346 -16.95 0.13 8.10
CA ALA A 346 -17.84 0.32 6.96
C ALA A 346 -18.00 -0.97 6.15
N VAL A 347 -16.95 -1.77 6.04
CA VAL A 347 -17.01 -3.10 5.41
C VAL A 347 -18.03 -3.99 6.10
N GLU A 348 -17.94 -4.13 7.42
CA GLU A 348 -18.78 -5.04 8.20
C GLU A 348 -20.22 -4.54 8.36
N LYS A 349 -20.41 -3.24 8.58
CA LYS A 349 -21.72 -2.67 8.94
C LYS A 349 -22.54 -2.18 7.75
N GLU A 350 -21.89 -1.88 6.62
CA GLU A 350 -22.56 -1.27 5.46
C GLU A 350 -22.38 -2.11 4.18
N ILE A 351 -21.15 -2.48 3.83
CA ILE A 351 -20.83 -3.09 2.52
C ILE A 351 -21.26 -4.55 2.45
N LEU A 352 -20.79 -5.40 3.38
CA LEU A 352 -21.09 -6.82 3.39
C LEU A 352 -22.59 -7.11 3.54
N PRO A 353 -23.34 -6.45 4.45
CA PRO A 353 -24.78 -6.67 4.58
C PRO A 353 -25.52 -6.38 3.26
N LEU A 354 -25.18 -5.28 2.58
CA LEU A 354 -25.84 -4.91 1.32
C LEU A 354 -25.59 -5.94 0.20
N ILE A 355 -24.36 -6.47 0.12
CA ILE A 355 -24.01 -7.51 -0.86
C ILE A 355 -24.71 -8.83 -0.51
N HIS A 356 -24.72 -9.22 0.76
CA HIS A 356 -25.34 -10.45 1.21
C HIS A 356 -26.86 -10.42 1.02
N GLU A 357 -27.53 -9.32 1.34
CA GLU A 357 -28.96 -9.17 1.09
C GLU A 357 -29.31 -9.30 -0.40
N ALA A 358 -28.51 -8.71 -1.30
CA ALA A 358 -28.73 -8.85 -2.74
C ALA A 358 -28.54 -10.31 -3.21
N ALA A 359 -27.59 -11.03 -2.61
CA ALA A 359 -27.33 -12.44 -2.88
C ALA A 359 -28.47 -13.34 -2.39
N GLU A 360 -29.08 -13.03 -1.24
CA GLU A 360 -30.25 -13.75 -0.71
C GLU A 360 -31.52 -13.49 -1.54
N ARG A 361 -31.65 -12.30 -2.14
CA ARG A 361 -32.76 -11.98 -3.07
C ARG A 361 -32.66 -12.68 -4.42
N CYS A 362 -31.51 -13.30 -4.75
CA CYS A 362 -31.39 -14.09 -5.97
C CYS A 362 -32.35 -15.29 -5.99
N THR A 363 -32.67 -15.81 -7.18
CA THR A 363 -33.53 -16.97 -7.32
C THR A 363 -32.86 -18.09 -8.14
N PRO A 364 -32.48 -19.23 -7.50
CA PRO A 364 -32.43 -19.43 -6.04
C PRO A 364 -31.41 -18.51 -5.34
N PRO A 365 -31.48 -18.34 -4.01
CA PRO A 365 -30.50 -17.58 -3.24
C PRO A 365 -29.07 -18.04 -3.53
N LEU A 366 -28.13 -17.10 -3.72
CA LEU A 366 -26.81 -17.43 -4.24
C LEU A 366 -26.03 -18.33 -3.28
N PHE A 367 -26.05 -18.04 -1.98
CA PHE A 367 -25.21 -18.76 -1.02
C PHE A 367 -25.84 -20.06 -0.51
N GLU A 368 -27.15 -20.23 -0.66
CA GLU A 368 -27.78 -21.54 -0.45
C GLU A 368 -27.39 -22.50 -1.58
N ASP A 369 -27.36 -22.02 -2.82
CA ASP A 369 -27.00 -22.82 -4.00
C ASP A 369 -25.46 -23.00 -4.14
N GLN A 370 -24.70 -21.95 -3.82
CA GLN A 370 -23.24 -21.88 -3.99
C GLN A 370 -22.57 -21.26 -2.75
N PRO A 371 -22.49 -21.99 -1.61
CA PRO A 371 -21.93 -21.47 -0.37
C PRO A 371 -20.50 -20.93 -0.50
N GLN A 372 -19.70 -21.53 -1.38
CA GLN A 372 -18.33 -21.11 -1.67
C GLN A 372 -18.21 -19.69 -2.22
N GLU A 373 -19.29 -19.10 -2.76
CA GLU A 373 -19.22 -17.75 -3.31
C GLU A 373 -19.06 -16.66 -2.23
N LYS A 374 -19.36 -16.97 -0.97
CA LYS A 374 -19.07 -16.06 0.15
C LYS A 374 -17.59 -15.74 0.24
N VAL A 375 -16.70 -16.73 0.07
CA VAL A 375 -15.25 -16.50 0.14
C VAL A 375 -14.74 -15.70 -1.06
N ASN A 376 -15.44 -15.76 -2.20
CA ASN A 376 -15.09 -14.96 -3.37
C ASN A 376 -15.36 -13.47 -3.15
N ILE A 377 -16.32 -13.07 -2.31
CA ILE A 377 -16.54 -11.67 -1.92
C ILE A 377 -15.30 -11.12 -1.22
N ASN A 378 -14.81 -11.86 -0.22
CA ASN A 378 -13.61 -11.50 0.55
C ASN A 378 -12.40 -11.37 -0.39
N ALA A 379 -12.25 -12.32 -1.32
CA ALA A 379 -11.20 -12.28 -2.33
C ALA A 379 -11.29 -11.05 -3.24
N LYS A 380 -12.49 -10.60 -3.61
CA LYS A 380 -12.67 -9.39 -4.45
C LYS A 380 -12.40 -8.10 -3.69
N MET A 381 -12.52 -8.11 -2.37
CA MET A 381 -12.14 -6.99 -1.52
C MET A 381 -10.67 -7.00 -1.09
N GLY A 382 -9.90 -8.00 -1.55
CA GLY A 382 -8.46 -8.06 -1.33
C GLY A 382 -8.02 -8.92 -0.14
N PHE A 383 -8.92 -9.67 0.48
CA PHE A 383 -8.67 -10.42 1.72
C PHE A 383 -8.47 -11.93 1.50
N GLY A 384 -8.14 -12.38 0.29
CA GLY A 384 -7.93 -13.82 0.06
C GLY A 384 -9.19 -14.68 0.12
N MET A 385 -9.01 -15.99 0.15
CA MET A 385 -10.08 -17.00 0.08
C MET A 385 -10.44 -17.52 1.48
N HIS A 386 -10.80 -16.61 2.39
CA HIS A 386 -11.13 -16.94 3.79
C HIS A 386 -12.62 -16.80 4.05
N SER A 387 -13.12 -17.46 5.09
CA SER A 387 -14.53 -17.38 5.51
C SER A 387 -14.91 -16.01 6.07
N GLU A 388 -13.96 -15.32 6.70
CA GLU A 388 -14.16 -14.03 7.34
C GLU A 388 -13.12 -13.03 6.82
N ILE A 389 -13.47 -11.75 6.89
CA ILE A 389 -12.57 -10.66 6.55
C ILE A 389 -11.80 -10.28 7.80
N GLU A 390 -10.49 -10.43 7.73
CA GLU A 390 -9.58 -10.03 8.79
C GLU A 390 -8.39 -9.28 8.20
N LEU A 391 -7.91 -8.23 8.89
CA LEU A 391 -6.77 -7.42 8.44
C LEU A 391 -5.52 -8.27 8.15
N LYS A 392 -5.34 -9.39 8.86
CA LYS A 392 -4.22 -10.33 8.64
C LYS A 392 -4.19 -10.94 7.24
N HIS A 393 -5.33 -10.98 6.56
CA HIS A 393 -5.49 -11.54 5.21
C HIS A 393 -5.46 -10.48 4.11
N GLU A 394 -5.37 -9.20 4.46
CA GLU A 394 -5.39 -8.11 3.49
C GLU A 394 -4.16 -8.14 2.56
N GLY A 395 -4.41 -8.13 1.25
CA GLY A 395 -3.39 -8.17 0.21
C GLY A 395 -3.04 -9.55 -0.33
N GLU A 396 -3.63 -10.62 0.22
CA GLU A 396 -3.55 -11.96 -0.39
C GLU A 396 -4.15 -11.98 -1.81
N THR A 397 -5.13 -11.11 -2.04
CA THR A 397 -5.71 -10.81 -3.35
C THR A 397 -5.74 -9.31 -3.62
N THR A 398 -5.95 -8.93 -4.87
CA THR A 398 -6.15 -7.52 -5.25
C THR A 398 -7.55 -7.07 -4.86
N TRP A 399 -7.72 -5.85 -4.35
CA TRP A 399 -9.04 -5.22 -4.28
C TRP A 399 -9.49 -4.87 -5.70
N TYR A 400 -10.50 -5.55 -6.21
CA TYR A 400 -10.90 -5.48 -7.62
C TYR A 400 -11.69 -4.21 -7.90
N THR A 401 -11.25 -3.43 -8.87
CA THR A 401 -12.00 -2.26 -9.34
C THR A 401 -13.27 -2.64 -10.10
N PRO A 402 -14.32 -1.78 -10.07
CA PRO A 402 -15.57 -2.05 -10.76
C PRO A 402 -15.38 -2.21 -12.27
N MET A 403 -16.21 -3.07 -12.87
CA MET A 403 -16.19 -3.28 -14.32
C MET A 403 -16.61 -2.04 -15.11
N SER A 404 -16.07 -1.84 -16.31
CA SER A 404 -16.55 -0.80 -17.23
C SER A 404 -17.94 -1.13 -17.78
N CYS A 405 -18.67 -0.12 -18.27
CA CYS A 405 -19.99 -0.33 -18.90
C CYS A 405 -19.91 -1.27 -20.12
N GLU A 406 -18.79 -1.26 -20.85
CA GLU A 406 -18.55 -2.21 -21.96
C GLU A 406 -18.48 -3.66 -21.47
N LYS A 407 -17.75 -3.91 -20.38
CA LYS A 407 -17.70 -5.24 -19.76
C LYS A 407 -19.06 -5.65 -19.23
N VAL A 408 -19.82 -4.74 -18.62
CA VAL A 408 -21.20 -5.03 -18.18
C VAL A 408 -22.08 -5.41 -19.37
N LYS A 409 -22.01 -4.69 -20.49
CA LYS A 409 -22.76 -5.05 -21.71
C LYS A 409 -22.39 -6.43 -22.26
N LEU A 410 -21.11 -6.80 -22.19
CA LEU A 410 -20.61 -8.06 -22.74
C LEU A 410 -20.93 -9.27 -21.85
N HIS A 411 -20.71 -9.14 -20.53
CA HIS A 411 -20.84 -10.25 -19.58
C HIS A 411 -22.23 -10.32 -18.93
N LEU A 412 -22.90 -9.17 -18.75
CA LEU A 412 -24.16 -9.03 -18.02
C LEU A 412 -25.16 -8.14 -18.81
N PRO A 413 -25.47 -8.48 -20.08
CA PRO A 413 -26.28 -7.62 -20.95
C PRO A 413 -27.67 -7.29 -20.37
N SER A 414 -28.24 -8.21 -19.59
CA SER A 414 -29.54 -8.04 -18.92
C SER A 414 -29.56 -6.89 -17.89
N LEU A 415 -28.40 -6.51 -17.35
CA LEU A 415 -28.27 -5.39 -16.41
C LEU A 415 -28.16 -4.03 -17.11
N CYS A 416 -27.72 -4.00 -18.36
CA CYS A 416 -27.47 -2.74 -19.07
C CYS A 416 -28.77 -2.16 -19.65
N LYS A 417 -29.56 -1.54 -18.78
CA LYS A 417 -30.74 -0.72 -19.13
C LYS A 417 -30.42 0.76 -18.94
N PRO A 418 -29.73 1.40 -19.91
CA PRO A 418 -29.18 2.74 -19.73
C PRO A 418 -30.27 3.81 -19.69
N ASP A 419 -30.11 4.78 -18.80
CA ASP A 419 -30.89 6.01 -18.77
C ASP A 419 -30.17 7.15 -19.53
N LYS A 420 -30.61 8.41 -19.32
CA LYS A 420 -29.98 9.59 -19.93
C LYS A 420 -28.52 9.77 -19.49
N THR A 421 -28.22 9.58 -18.20
CA THR A 421 -26.88 9.76 -17.62
C THR A 421 -25.92 8.66 -18.05
N CYS A 422 -26.41 7.43 -18.25
CA CYS A 422 -25.62 6.32 -18.77
C CYS A 422 -24.98 6.57 -20.14
N LYS A 423 -25.50 7.53 -20.93
CA LYS A 423 -24.98 7.84 -22.28
C LYS A 423 -23.69 8.65 -22.27
N SER A 424 -23.37 9.34 -21.17
CA SER A 424 -22.21 10.22 -21.04
C SER A 424 -21.09 9.65 -20.16
N ILE A 425 -21.24 8.42 -19.65
CA ILE A 425 -20.31 7.78 -18.71
C ILE A 425 -19.75 6.47 -19.26
N GLY A 426 -18.54 6.11 -18.83
CA GLY A 426 -17.85 4.88 -19.25
C GLY A 426 -17.89 3.73 -18.24
N ASN A 427 -18.28 4.00 -16.99
CA ASN A 427 -18.35 2.99 -15.93
C ASN A 427 -19.39 3.36 -14.85
N PRO A 428 -19.94 2.36 -14.14
CA PRO A 428 -20.96 2.56 -13.11
C PRO A 428 -20.55 3.49 -11.96
N LEU A 429 -19.27 3.51 -11.59
CA LEU A 429 -18.78 4.36 -10.51
C LEU A 429 -18.79 5.85 -10.91
N SER A 430 -18.47 6.16 -12.16
CA SER A 430 -18.62 7.50 -12.71
C SER A 430 -20.07 7.96 -12.78
N TYR A 431 -21.02 7.05 -13.05
CA TYR A 431 -22.44 7.36 -12.93
C TYR A 431 -22.78 7.78 -11.49
N TYR A 432 -22.37 6.97 -10.51
CA TYR A 432 -22.66 7.21 -9.10
C TYR A 432 -22.15 8.59 -8.66
N ILE A 433 -20.90 8.91 -9.00
CA ILE A 433 -20.28 10.22 -8.72
C ILE A 433 -21.05 11.37 -9.34
N HIS A 434 -21.45 11.23 -10.62
CA HIS A 434 -22.22 12.26 -11.31
C HIS A 434 -23.56 12.48 -10.61
N ARG A 435 -24.32 11.42 -10.33
CA ARG A 435 -25.64 11.55 -9.71
C ARG A 435 -25.56 12.05 -8.27
N LEU A 436 -24.55 11.65 -7.51
CA LEU A 436 -24.29 12.18 -6.17
C LEU A 436 -24.02 13.70 -6.21
N THR A 437 -23.31 14.15 -7.23
CA THR A 437 -23.06 15.58 -7.45
C THR A 437 -24.36 16.31 -7.79
N ASP A 438 -25.18 15.77 -8.68
CA ASP A 438 -26.48 16.36 -9.05
C ASP A 438 -27.41 16.47 -7.83
N LEU A 439 -27.52 15.41 -7.02
CA LEU A 439 -28.35 15.41 -5.81
C LEU A 439 -27.91 16.49 -4.81
N ARG A 440 -26.60 16.66 -4.61
CA ARG A 440 -26.06 17.73 -3.75
C ARG A 440 -26.38 19.13 -4.27
N TYR A 441 -26.43 19.31 -5.59
CA TYR A 441 -26.86 20.57 -6.19
C TYR A 441 -28.36 20.80 -6.03
N GLU A 442 -29.18 19.76 -6.26
CA GLU A 442 -30.64 19.79 -6.07
C GLU A 442 -30.98 20.18 -4.61
N GLU A 443 -30.34 19.55 -3.63
CA GLU A 443 -30.46 19.87 -2.20
C GLU A 443 -30.08 21.33 -1.90
N ALA A 444 -28.91 21.80 -2.36
CA ALA A 444 -28.45 23.16 -2.12
C ALA A 444 -29.38 24.23 -2.73
N THR A 445 -29.99 23.96 -3.89
CA THR A 445 -30.96 24.88 -4.51
C THR A 445 -32.34 24.87 -3.86
N SER A 446 -32.64 23.84 -3.06
CA SER A 446 -33.91 23.72 -2.33
C SER A 446 -33.90 24.36 -0.94
N GLU A 447 -32.72 24.70 -0.41
CA GLU A 447 -32.53 25.29 0.93
C GLU A 447 -32.38 26.83 0.96
N GLU A 448 -32.48 27.53 -0.17
CA GLU A 448 -32.58 29.01 -0.16
C GLU A 448 -33.98 29.44 0.34
N PRO A 449 -34.12 30.17 1.47
CA PRO A 449 -35.43 30.61 1.94
C PRO A 449 -35.95 31.77 1.09
N GLY A 450 -37.15 31.58 0.55
CA GLY A 450 -38.00 32.67 0.11
C GLY A 450 -38.55 33.48 1.30
N GLU A 451 -38.84 34.75 0.99
CA GLU A 451 -39.68 35.72 1.71
C GLU A 451 -39.00 36.69 2.71
N GLU A 452 -38.57 37.85 2.19
CA GLU A 452 -39.10 39.10 2.74
C GLU A 452 -40.09 39.71 1.74
N SER A 453 -41.31 39.86 2.24
CA SER A 453 -42.53 40.33 1.61
C SER A 453 -42.43 41.74 1.02
N LYS A 454 -42.73 41.87 -0.28
CA LYS A 454 -43.29 43.12 -0.82
C LYS A 454 -44.72 43.27 -0.34
N GLN A 455 -44.93 44.06 0.72
CA GLN A 455 -46.22 44.68 0.97
C GLN A 455 -46.22 46.06 0.28
N GLU A 456 -46.83 46.11 -0.90
CA GLU A 456 -47.33 47.36 -1.47
C GLU A 456 -48.54 47.81 -0.64
N SER A 457 -48.41 48.95 0.04
CA SER A 457 -49.55 49.80 0.38
C SER A 457 -49.35 51.14 -0.31
N ARG A 458 -50.09 51.35 -1.39
CA ARG A 458 -50.41 52.66 -1.98
C ARG A 458 -51.49 53.33 -1.13
N GLU A 459 -51.25 54.56 -0.72
CA GLU A 459 -52.14 55.70 -0.39
C GLU A 459 -51.17 56.73 0.23
N GLU A 460 -50.89 57.93 -0.31
CA GLU A 460 -51.63 58.90 -1.14
C GLU A 460 -50.75 59.48 -2.27
#